data_AF-A0A2V6HCA3-F1
#
_entry.id   AF-A0A2V6HCA3-F1
#
_cell.length_a   1.000
_cell.length_b   1.000
_cell.length_c   1.000
_cell.angle_alpha   90.00
_cell.angle_beta   90.00
_cell.angle_gamma   90.00
#
_symmetry.space_group_name_H-M   'P 1'
#
loop_
_entity.id
_entity.type
_entity.pdbx_description
1 polymer ?
#
loop_
_entity_poly.entity_id
_entity_poly.type
_entity_poly.pdbx_seq_one_letter_code
_entity_poly.pdbx_strand_id
1 'polypeptide(L)'
;MKRFLPWIILVVAAGSIAVNWLPRKTAKGEIDFTKFGKIPVLVGGRVKPLDTVARNSLLIIHGKQELRLEGGRRLTAMQWLTDVSFNAPVADQYPVFVVQNAEVLGLFGWEQSDRKYFSFAEFTPFLGQIDEQGTQSDKLEAVQRSAYQSGILNLRNSLALYQRLKNSIQPEGTQNFAAELQRFASSVPGAAKAARERAMGDSFDKAKLDDVAELIRRYERLAEMAYLLAIPPLGQNGDWRSVGDNLLRSVGTGEIHPIVSEYATIGDAYRANDPSLFNQHVNLMA
;
A
#
# COMPACT_ATOMS: atom_id res chain seq x y z
N MET A 1 33.72 -38.22 -29.50
CA MET A 1 33.22 -37.32 -28.43
C MET A 1 32.36 -36.14 -28.91
N LYS A 2 32.43 -35.69 -30.19
CA LYS A 2 31.64 -34.54 -30.69
C LYS A 2 30.15 -34.79 -30.97
N ARG A 3 29.68 -36.04 -31.00
CA ARG A 3 28.27 -36.40 -31.29
C ARG A 3 27.32 -36.30 -30.08
N PHE A 4 27.85 -36.35 -28.86
CA PHE A 4 27.04 -36.27 -27.63
C PHE A 4 27.00 -34.86 -27.03
N LEU A 5 27.89 -33.97 -27.48
CA LEU A 5 27.95 -32.57 -27.03
C LEU A 5 26.62 -31.80 -27.21
N PRO A 6 25.89 -31.90 -28.35
CA PRO A 6 24.61 -31.19 -28.48
C PRO A 6 23.52 -31.72 -27.54
N TRP A 7 23.54 -33.03 -27.26
CA TRP A 7 22.60 -33.64 -26.31
C TRP A 7 22.90 -33.22 -24.87
N ILE A 8 24.18 -33.12 -24.48
CA ILE A 8 24.57 -32.62 -23.16
C ILE A 8 24.13 -31.15 -22.99
N ILE A 9 24.35 -30.30 -24.00
CA ILE A 9 23.91 -28.90 -23.97
C ILE A 9 22.38 -28.83 -23.85
N LEU A 10 21.64 -29.68 -24.57
CA LEU A 10 20.18 -29.70 -24.52
C LEU A 10 19.67 -30.14 -23.15
N VAL A 11 20.28 -31.16 -22.52
CA VAL A 11 19.92 -31.59 -21.16
C VAL A 11 20.25 -30.51 -20.13
N VAL A 12 21.41 -29.84 -20.25
CA VAL A 12 21.78 -28.74 -19.35
C VAL A 12 20.85 -27.54 -19.53
N ALA A 13 20.52 -27.18 -20.77
CA ALA A 13 19.57 -26.10 -21.07
C ALA A 13 18.17 -26.45 -20.54
N ALA A 14 17.66 -27.64 -20.82
CA ALA A 14 16.36 -28.12 -20.33
C ALA A 14 16.33 -28.19 -18.79
N GLY A 15 17.42 -28.66 -18.16
CA GLY A 15 17.57 -28.66 -16.71
C GLY A 15 17.59 -27.25 -16.13
N SER A 16 18.28 -26.30 -16.76
CA SER A 16 18.31 -24.90 -16.32
C SER A 16 16.95 -24.22 -16.43
N ILE A 17 16.18 -24.53 -17.49
CA ILE A 17 14.82 -24.01 -17.69
C ILE A 17 13.86 -24.64 -16.68
N ALA A 18 13.96 -25.96 -16.44
CA ALA A 18 13.15 -26.67 -15.47
C ALA A 18 13.38 -26.18 -14.03
N VAL A 19 14.64 -25.93 -13.64
CA VAL A 19 14.99 -25.34 -12.33
C VAL A 19 14.41 -23.94 -12.16
N ASN A 20 14.29 -23.17 -13.24
CA ASN A 20 13.69 -21.83 -13.22
C ASN A 20 12.14 -21.86 -13.20
N TRP A 21 11.52 -23.01 -13.49
CA TRP A 21 10.07 -23.24 -13.46
C TRP A 21 9.56 -23.90 -12.16
N LEU A 22 10.45 -24.49 -11.36
CA LEU A 22 10.08 -24.94 -10.02
C LEU A 22 9.79 -23.71 -9.14
N PRO A 23 8.59 -23.61 -8.53
CA PRO A 23 8.30 -22.52 -7.61
C PRO A 23 9.33 -22.55 -6.49
N ARG A 24 10.06 -21.44 -6.30
CA ARG A 24 10.96 -21.30 -5.15
C ARG A 24 10.12 -21.48 -3.89
N LYS A 25 10.34 -22.58 -3.17
CA LYS A 25 9.81 -22.72 -1.82
C LYS A 25 10.45 -21.62 -0.98
N THR A 26 9.63 -20.77 -0.38
CA THR A 26 10.06 -19.79 0.62
C THR A 26 10.95 -20.49 1.64
N ALA A 27 12.17 -19.99 1.88
CA ALA A 27 13.06 -20.64 2.83
C ALA A 27 12.43 -20.56 4.23
N LYS A 28 12.71 -21.56 5.08
CA LYS A 28 12.21 -21.58 6.44
C LYS A 28 12.76 -20.34 7.17
N GLY A 29 11.87 -19.47 7.67
CA GLY A 29 12.24 -18.21 8.31
C GLY A 29 12.24 -16.99 7.39
N GLU A 30 11.74 -17.09 6.16
CA GLU A 30 11.50 -15.94 5.28
C GLU A 30 10.01 -15.59 5.22
N ILE A 31 9.72 -14.33 4.87
CA ILE A 31 8.36 -13.84 4.63
C ILE A 31 7.79 -14.46 3.34
N ASP A 32 6.60 -15.05 3.43
CA ASP A 32 5.89 -15.68 2.32
C ASP A 32 5.02 -14.65 1.56
N PHE A 33 5.67 -13.82 0.75
CA PHE A 33 5.00 -12.86 -0.13
C PHE A 33 4.08 -13.54 -1.16
N THR A 34 4.31 -14.82 -1.49
CA THR A 34 3.45 -15.55 -2.43
C THR A 34 2.09 -15.84 -1.81
N LYS A 35 2.03 -16.23 -0.54
CA LYS A 35 0.76 -16.36 0.18
C LYS A 35 0.12 -15.01 0.46
N PHE A 36 0.89 -14.04 0.94
CA PHE A 36 0.36 -12.70 1.22
C PHE A 36 -0.26 -12.07 -0.05
N GLY A 37 0.39 -12.23 -1.20
CA GLY A 37 -0.12 -11.76 -2.48
C GLY A 37 -1.40 -12.44 -2.98
N LYS A 38 -1.81 -13.59 -2.41
CA LYS A 38 -3.05 -14.28 -2.78
C LYS A 38 -4.28 -13.74 -2.06
N ILE A 39 -4.10 -12.92 -1.03
CA ILE A 39 -5.22 -12.35 -0.26
C ILE A 39 -6.13 -11.57 -1.22
N PRO A 40 -7.44 -11.85 -1.24
CA PRO A 40 -8.37 -11.20 -2.15
C PRO A 40 -8.67 -9.77 -1.68
N VAL A 41 -8.66 -8.83 -2.63
CA VAL A 41 -9.04 -7.42 -2.41
C VAL A 41 -9.88 -6.93 -3.58
N LEU A 42 -10.80 -5.99 -3.35
CA LEU A 42 -11.60 -5.38 -4.44
C LEU A 42 -10.95 -4.07 -4.90
N VAL A 43 -10.65 -4.00 -6.21
CA VAL A 43 -10.12 -2.79 -6.87
C VAL A 43 -10.81 -2.59 -8.20
N GLY A 44 -11.42 -1.42 -8.41
CA GLY A 44 -12.15 -1.10 -9.64
C GLY A 44 -13.36 -2.02 -9.87
N GLY A 45 -14.11 -2.32 -8.80
CA GLY A 45 -15.32 -3.16 -8.87
C GLY A 45 -15.07 -4.67 -9.02
N ARG A 46 -13.81 -5.12 -9.07
CA ARG A 46 -13.47 -6.54 -9.22
C ARG A 46 -12.55 -7.02 -8.11
N VAL A 47 -12.91 -8.16 -7.51
CA VAL A 47 -12.06 -8.91 -6.57
C VAL A 47 -10.88 -9.51 -7.34
N LYS A 48 -9.66 -9.27 -6.87
CA LYS A 48 -8.41 -9.78 -7.43
C LYS A 48 -7.40 -10.05 -6.30
N PRO A 49 -6.40 -10.90 -6.53
CA PRO A 49 -5.30 -11.09 -5.59
C PRO A 49 -4.54 -9.77 -5.35
N LEU A 50 -4.04 -9.57 -4.14
CA LEU A 50 -3.21 -8.43 -3.77
C LEU A 50 -1.94 -8.30 -4.65
N ASP A 51 -1.36 -9.42 -5.11
CA ASP A 51 -0.23 -9.44 -6.06
C ASP A 51 -0.55 -8.73 -7.38
N THR A 52 -1.79 -8.84 -7.87
CA THR A 52 -2.23 -8.10 -9.06
C THR A 52 -2.23 -6.60 -8.81
N VAL A 53 -2.65 -6.16 -7.61
CA VAL A 53 -2.62 -4.74 -7.23
C VAL A 53 -1.19 -4.25 -7.17
N ALA A 54 -0.29 -5.01 -6.53
CA ALA A 54 1.12 -4.67 -6.42
C ALA A 54 1.78 -4.50 -7.80
N ARG A 55 1.64 -5.50 -8.66
CA ARG A 55 2.23 -5.50 -10.01
C ARG A 55 1.72 -4.39 -10.89
N ASN A 56 0.41 -4.17 -10.91
CA ASN A 56 -0.19 -3.14 -11.75
C ASN A 56 0.17 -1.75 -11.25
N SER A 57 0.17 -1.54 -9.93
CA SER A 57 0.55 -0.25 -9.35
C SER A 57 2.01 0.09 -9.61
N LEU A 58 2.92 -0.87 -9.41
CA LEU A 58 4.34 -0.66 -9.70
C LEU A 58 4.58 -0.45 -11.20
N LEU A 59 3.85 -1.16 -12.07
CA LEU A 59 3.91 -0.94 -13.51
C LEU A 59 3.49 0.49 -13.89
N ILE A 60 2.44 1.03 -13.28
CA ILE A 60 1.97 2.41 -13.52
C ILE A 60 3.02 3.43 -13.06
N ILE A 61 3.57 3.27 -11.86
CA ILE A 61 4.46 4.26 -11.24
C ILE A 61 5.89 4.18 -11.81
N HIS A 62 6.39 2.96 -12.04
CA HIS A 62 7.79 2.67 -12.36
C HIS A 62 8.02 2.18 -13.79
N GLY A 63 6.96 1.76 -14.49
CA GLY A 63 7.05 1.16 -15.83
C GLY A 63 7.54 -0.29 -15.85
N LYS A 64 7.80 -0.90 -14.69
CA LYS A 64 8.21 -2.31 -14.54
C LYS A 64 7.55 -2.94 -13.31
N GLN A 65 7.54 -4.27 -13.25
CA GLN A 65 6.99 -5.03 -12.11
C GLN A 65 8.05 -5.50 -11.10
N GLU A 66 9.29 -5.04 -11.26
CA GLU A 66 10.39 -5.21 -10.31
C GLU A 66 11.09 -3.88 -10.08
N LEU A 67 11.58 -3.65 -8.87
CA LEU A 67 12.38 -2.48 -8.54
C LEU A 67 13.83 -2.90 -8.28
N ARG A 68 14.78 -2.15 -8.83
CA ARG A 68 16.21 -2.32 -8.56
C ARG A 68 16.67 -1.18 -7.67
N LEU A 69 17.14 -1.52 -6.49
CA LEU A 69 17.72 -0.58 -5.54
C LEU A 69 19.24 -0.48 -5.75
N GLU A 70 19.85 0.48 -5.06
CA GLU A 70 21.30 0.60 -4.97
C GLU A 70 21.93 -0.70 -4.42
N GLY A 71 23.18 -0.95 -4.79
CA GLY A 71 23.88 -2.19 -4.41
C GLY A 71 23.37 -3.46 -5.11
N GLY A 72 22.46 -3.33 -6.10
CA GLY A 72 21.98 -4.46 -6.91
C GLY A 72 20.86 -5.28 -6.28
N ARG A 73 20.34 -4.86 -5.11
CA ARG A 73 19.18 -5.50 -4.48
C ARG A 73 17.95 -5.33 -5.37
N ARG A 74 17.18 -6.41 -5.55
CA ARG A 74 15.92 -6.41 -6.31
C ARG A 74 14.75 -6.61 -5.37
N LEU A 75 13.71 -5.80 -5.53
CA LEU A 75 12.42 -5.99 -4.88
C LEU A 75 11.40 -6.47 -5.90
N THR A 76 10.65 -7.51 -5.52
CA THR A 76 9.41 -7.88 -6.22
C THR A 76 8.33 -6.82 -5.97
N ALA A 77 7.31 -6.79 -6.84
CA ALA A 77 6.17 -5.89 -6.63
C ALA A 77 5.50 -6.10 -5.26
N MET A 78 5.36 -7.34 -4.80
CA MET A 78 4.78 -7.63 -3.48
C MET A 78 5.63 -7.15 -2.32
N GLN A 79 6.96 -7.31 -2.39
CA GLN A 79 7.85 -6.74 -1.39
C GLN A 79 7.70 -5.22 -1.33
N TRP A 80 7.76 -4.55 -2.49
CA TRP A 80 7.55 -3.12 -2.59
C TRP A 80 6.20 -2.68 -2.01
N LEU A 81 5.09 -3.35 -2.36
CA LEU A 81 3.78 -2.98 -1.83
C LEU A 81 3.69 -3.20 -0.31
N THR A 82 4.37 -4.22 0.21
CA THR A 82 4.43 -4.50 1.65
C THR A 82 5.18 -3.39 2.38
N ASP A 83 6.32 -2.95 1.85
CA ASP A 83 7.04 -1.78 2.34
C ASP A 83 6.16 -0.51 2.28
N VAL A 84 5.48 -0.27 1.16
CA VAL A 84 4.57 0.90 1.00
C VAL A 84 3.44 0.88 2.04
N SER A 85 2.86 -0.29 2.31
CA SER A 85 1.70 -0.43 3.21
C SER A 85 2.10 -0.39 4.68
N PHE A 86 3.24 -1.00 5.03
CA PHE A 86 3.60 -1.26 6.42
C PHE A 86 4.88 -0.59 6.89
N ASN A 87 5.70 -0.06 5.99
CA ASN A 87 6.97 0.60 6.28
C ASN A 87 7.21 1.80 5.34
N ALA A 88 6.23 2.68 5.25
CA ALA A 88 6.26 3.86 4.37
C ALA A 88 7.56 4.68 4.46
N PRO A 89 8.15 4.97 5.65
CA PRO A 89 9.41 5.74 5.70
C PRO A 89 10.58 5.11 4.96
N VAL A 90 10.62 3.77 4.85
CA VAL A 90 11.61 3.05 4.04
C VAL A 90 11.21 3.09 2.57
N ALA A 91 9.93 2.84 2.26
CA ALA A 91 9.44 2.85 0.88
C ALA A 91 9.56 4.23 0.21
N ASP A 92 9.43 5.31 0.98
CA ASP A 92 9.46 6.69 0.50
C ASP A 92 10.84 7.08 -0.05
N GLN A 93 11.89 6.33 0.32
CA GLN A 93 13.27 6.51 -0.14
C GLN A 93 13.57 5.73 -1.43
N TYR A 94 12.68 4.84 -1.86
CA TYR A 94 12.90 4.01 -3.03
C TYR A 94 12.82 4.84 -4.33
N PRO A 95 13.78 4.68 -5.27
CA PRO A 95 13.76 5.38 -6.54
C PRO A 95 12.74 4.75 -7.50
N VAL A 96 11.46 4.98 -7.24
CA VAL A 96 10.35 4.31 -7.93
C VAL A 96 9.72 5.15 -9.03
N PHE A 97 9.69 6.48 -8.90
CA PHE A 97 9.00 7.38 -9.82
C PHE A 97 9.86 7.72 -11.03
N VAL A 98 9.26 7.69 -12.21
CA VAL A 98 9.92 8.03 -13.47
C VAL A 98 9.55 9.44 -13.89
N VAL A 99 10.55 10.31 -14.08
CA VAL A 99 10.36 11.63 -14.68
C VAL A 99 11.34 11.77 -15.85
N GLN A 100 10.81 11.87 -17.07
CA GLN A 100 11.62 11.96 -18.30
C GLN A 100 11.60 13.34 -18.94
N ASN A 101 10.64 14.19 -18.56
CA ASN A 101 10.48 15.51 -19.17
C ASN A 101 11.38 16.53 -18.46
N ALA A 102 12.25 17.20 -19.21
CA ALA A 102 13.20 18.17 -18.67
C ALA A 102 12.53 19.43 -18.10
N GLU A 103 11.42 19.90 -18.68
CA GLU A 103 10.66 21.04 -18.15
C GLU A 103 10.00 20.69 -16.80
N VAL A 104 9.55 19.44 -16.63
CA VAL A 104 9.04 18.96 -15.34
C VAL A 104 10.15 18.92 -14.30
N LEU A 105 11.37 18.49 -14.66
CA LEU A 105 12.53 18.55 -13.75
C LEU A 105 12.91 20.00 -13.40
N GLY A 106 12.86 20.89 -14.39
CA GLY A 106 13.11 22.32 -14.22
C GLY A 106 12.15 22.99 -13.22
N LEU A 107 10.91 22.48 -13.08
CA LEU A 107 9.95 22.94 -12.06
C LEU A 107 10.51 22.86 -10.63
N PHE A 108 11.37 21.88 -10.38
CA PHE A 108 11.98 21.60 -9.08
C PHE A 108 13.41 22.16 -8.97
N GLY A 109 13.89 22.87 -10.01
CA GLY A 109 15.28 23.30 -10.11
C GLY A 109 16.26 22.15 -10.36
N TRP A 110 15.78 21.02 -10.89
CA TRP A 110 16.62 19.86 -11.21
C TRP A 110 17.01 19.87 -12.68
N GLU A 111 18.27 19.55 -12.94
CA GLU A 111 18.78 19.40 -14.30
C GLU A 111 18.50 18.00 -14.84
N GLN A 112 18.31 17.92 -16.16
CA GLN A 112 18.24 16.64 -16.84
C GLN A 112 19.60 15.94 -16.76
N SER A 113 19.59 14.69 -16.28
CA SER A 113 20.76 13.83 -16.19
C SER A 113 20.41 12.41 -16.63
N ASP A 114 21.38 11.49 -16.60
CA ASP A 114 21.13 10.06 -16.84
C ASP A 114 20.24 9.41 -15.76
N ARG A 115 19.96 10.14 -14.67
CA ARG A 115 19.06 9.72 -13.60
C ARG A 115 17.62 9.72 -14.07
N LYS A 116 17.00 8.54 -14.11
CA LYS A 116 15.60 8.34 -14.53
C LYS A 116 14.60 8.22 -13.39
N TYR A 117 15.09 7.87 -12.21
CA TYR A 117 14.25 7.45 -11.10
C TYR A 117 14.45 8.32 -9.86
N PHE A 118 13.33 8.68 -9.25
CA PHE A 118 13.22 9.57 -8.10
C PHE A 118 12.37 8.92 -7.00
N SER A 119 12.59 9.33 -5.77
CA SER A 119 11.90 8.83 -4.59
C SER A 119 10.71 9.71 -4.20
N PHE A 120 9.78 9.18 -3.42
CA PHE A 120 8.64 9.97 -2.91
C PHE A 120 9.13 11.12 -2.02
N ALA A 121 10.14 10.85 -1.19
CA ALA A 121 10.72 11.83 -0.29
C ALA A 121 11.22 13.08 -1.03
N GLU A 122 11.80 12.92 -2.22
CA GLU A 122 12.28 14.03 -3.04
C GLU A 122 11.16 14.93 -3.58
N PHE A 123 9.97 14.38 -3.82
CA PHE A 123 8.81 15.16 -4.28
C PHE A 123 8.01 15.79 -3.14
N THR A 124 8.26 15.39 -1.88
CA THR A 124 7.49 15.86 -0.71
C THR A 124 7.41 17.40 -0.62
N PRO A 125 8.50 18.17 -0.83
CA PRO A 125 8.44 19.63 -0.81
C PRO A 125 7.60 20.25 -1.94
N PHE A 126 7.34 19.49 -3.01
CA PHE A 126 6.73 19.97 -4.25
C PHE A 126 5.32 19.42 -4.49
N LEU A 127 4.76 18.62 -3.58
CA LEU A 127 3.46 17.95 -3.78
C LEU A 127 2.34 18.93 -4.12
N GLY A 128 2.29 20.09 -3.44
CA GLY A 128 1.28 21.11 -3.71
C GLY A 128 1.39 21.69 -5.12
N GLN A 129 2.60 22.02 -5.56
CA GLN A 129 2.86 22.55 -6.90
C GLN A 129 2.56 21.52 -7.99
N ILE A 130 2.92 20.25 -7.77
CA ILE A 130 2.61 19.14 -8.68
C ILE A 130 1.10 18.94 -8.79
N ASP A 131 0.36 18.97 -7.67
CA ASP A 131 -1.09 18.82 -7.67
C ASP A 131 -1.78 19.98 -8.41
N GLU A 132 -1.36 21.21 -8.17
CA GLU A 132 -1.90 22.39 -8.85
C GLU A 132 -1.69 22.32 -10.36
N GLN A 133 -0.44 22.12 -10.80
CA GLN A 133 -0.08 22.06 -12.23
C GLN A 133 -0.72 20.87 -12.94
N GLY A 134 -0.77 19.71 -12.28
CA GLY A 134 -1.46 18.53 -12.80
C GLY A 134 -2.97 18.76 -12.91
N THR A 135 -3.61 19.40 -11.94
CA THR A 135 -5.04 19.74 -11.99
C THR A 135 -5.37 20.69 -13.14
N GLN A 136 -4.52 21.68 -13.43
CA GLN A 136 -4.70 22.52 -14.62
C GLN A 136 -4.55 21.72 -15.91
N SER A 137 -3.57 20.81 -15.95
CA SER A 137 -3.31 19.96 -17.12
C SER A 137 -4.46 18.98 -17.39
N ASP A 138 -5.14 18.49 -16.34
CA ASP A 138 -6.23 17.52 -16.45
C ASP A 138 -7.49 18.10 -17.13
N LYS A 139 -7.68 19.42 -17.07
CA LYS A 139 -8.80 20.13 -17.74
C LYS A 139 -8.73 20.08 -19.28
N LEU A 140 -7.55 19.81 -19.82
CA LEU A 140 -7.31 19.71 -21.26
C LEU A 140 -7.50 18.27 -21.73
N GLU A 141 -7.96 18.08 -22.96
CA GLU A 141 -7.95 16.75 -23.58
C GLU A 141 -6.50 16.29 -23.84
N ALA A 142 -6.28 14.97 -23.84
CA ALA A 142 -4.93 14.40 -23.98
C ALA A 142 -4.17 14.91 -25.22
N VAL A 143 -4.86 15.11 -26.35
CA VAL A 143 -4.25 15.61 -27.60
C VAL A 143 -3.91 17.10 -27.57
N GLN A 144 -4.47 17.86 -26.63
CA GLN A 144 -4.24 19.29 -26.47
C GLN A 144 -3.11 19.58 -25.46
N ARG A 145 -2.69 18.58 -24.68
CA ARG A 145 -1.67 18.73 -23.65
C ARG A 145 -0.27 18.82 -24.29
N SER A 146 0.51 19.78 -23.83
CA SER A 146 1.95 19.82 -24.12
C SER A 146 2.68 18.62 -23.49
N ALA A 147 3.94 18.41 -23.88
CA ALA A 147 4.80 17.39 -23.27
C ALA A 147 4.98 17.62 -21.75
N TYR A 148 5.13 18.88 -21.33
CA TYR A 148 5.18 19.26 -19.91
C TYR A 148 3.87 18.92 -19.19
N GLN A 149 2.72 19.35 -19.74
CA GLN A 149 1.39 19.11 -19.13
C GLN A 149 1.08 17.61 -18.98
N SER A 150 1.42 16.82 -20.00
CA SER A 150 1.31 15.36 -19.92
C SER A 150 2.25 14.77 -18.87
N GLY A 151 3.49 15.25 -18.82
CA GLY A 151 4.50 14.81 -17.86
C GLY A 151 4.11 15.09 -16.40
N ILE A 152 3.69 16.31 -16.09
CA ILE A 152 3.32 16.71 -14.72
C ILE A 152 2.04 16.01 -14.26
N LEU A 153 1.05 15.83 -15.16
CA LEU A 153 -0.16 15.07 -14.84
C LEU A 153 0.14 13.59 -14.57
N ASN A 154 1.02 12.97 -15.35
CA ASN A 154 1.45 11.59 -15.10
C ASN A 154 2.18 11.43 -13.76
N LEU A 155 3.07 12.38 -13.42
CA LEU A 155 3.76 12.42 -12.13
C LEU A 155 2.76 12.56 -10.98
N ARG A 156 1.83 13.53 -11.06
CA ARG A 156 0.75 13.73 -10.09
C ARG A 156 -0.05 12.46 -9.87
N ASN A 157 -0.53 11.83 -10.94
CA ASN A 157 -1.35 10.62 -10.86
C ASN A 157 -0.58 9.45 -10.22
N SER A 158 0.72 9.34 -10.51
CA SER A 158 1.59 8.32 -9.91
C SER A 158 1.81 8.55 -8.41
N LEU A 159 2.05 9.80 -8.00
CA LEU A 159 2.21 10.19 -6.59
C LEU A 159 0.90 9.98 -5.81
N ALA A 160 -0.24 10.36 -6.39
CA ALA A 160 -1.55 10.13 -5.80
C ALA A 160 -1.84 8.63 -5.63
N LEU A 161 -1.56 7.81 -6.65
CA LEU A 161 -1.68 6.34 -6.53
C LEU A 161 -0.82 5.81 -5.38
N TYR A 162 0.43 6.27 -5.27
CA TYR A 162 1.34 5.87 -4.21
C TYR A 162 0.84 6.23 -2.81
N GLN A 163 0.39 7.48 -2.60
CA GLN A 163 -0.19 7.93 -1.32
C GLN A 163 -1.44 7.13 -0.92
N ARG A 164 -2.29 6.81 -1.90
CA ARG A 164 -3.48 5.97 -1.67
C ARG A 164 -3.12 4.54 -1.30
N LEU A 165 -2.07 3.97 -1.89
CA LEU A 165 -1.55 2.65 -1.51
C LEU A 165 -1.01 2.67 -0.07
N LYS A 166 -0.23 3.69 0.31
CA LYS A 166 0.25 3.89 1.68
C LYS A 166 -0.88 3.88 2.72
N ASN A 167 -2.03 4.44 2.35
CA ASN A 167 -3.21 4.57 3.21
C ASN A 167 -4.36 3.64 2.76
N SER A 168 -4.07 2.40 2.39
CA SER A 168 -5.10 1.41 2.03
C SER A 168 -5.37 0.36 3.11
N ILE A 169 -4.36 0.02 3.91
CA ILE A 169 -4.47 -1.05 4.92
C ILE A 169 -4.41 -0.50 6.34
N GLN A 170 -3.47 0.42 6.61
CA GLN A 170 -3.33 1.08 7.90
C GLN A 170 -3.05 2.58 7.66
N PRO A 171 -3.32 3.46 8.64
CA PRO A 171 -2.96 4.86 8.50
C PRO A 171 -1.44 5.01 8.39
N GLU A 172 -0.99 5.94 7.56
CA GLU A 172 0.42 6.30 7.46
C GLU A 172 1.00 6.72 8.83
N GLY A 173 2.28 6.38 9.05
CA GLY A 173 3.00 6.69 10.29
C GLY A 173 2.63 5.81 11.49
N THR A 174 1.75 4.81 11.31
CA THR A 174 1.39 3.87 12.37
C THR A 174 2.59 3.00 12.74
N GLN A 175 2.92 2.97 14.03
CA GLN A 175 4.05 2.19 14.58
C GLN A 175 3.62 0.81 15.07
N ASN A 176 2.47 0.73 15.75
CA ASN A 176 1.87 -0.51 16.23
C ASN A 176 0.36 -0.41 16.06
N PHE A 177 -0.15 -0.99 14.98
CA PHE A 177 -1.56 -0.84 14.63
C PHE A 177 -2.43 -1.73 15.50
N ALA A 178 -1.96 -2.91 15.90
CA ALA A 178 -2.72 -3.80 16.77
C ALA A 178 -3.03 -3.15 18.14
N ALA A 179 -2.06 -2.43 18.72
CA ALA A 179 -2.25 -1.66 19.95
C ALA A 179 -3.19 -0.46 19.76
N GLU A 180 -3.15 0.20 18.60
CA GLU A 180 -4.10 1.28 18.26
C GLU A 180 -5.53 0.74 18.20
N LEU A 181 -5.74 -0.40 17.52
CA LEU A 181 -7.04 -1.07 17.44
C LEU A 181 -7.57 -1.51 18.81
N GLN A 182 -6.70 -2.06 19.66
CA GLN A 182 -7.08 -2.43 21.03
C GLN A 182 -7.49 -1.20 21.85
N ARG A 183 -6.76 -0.10 21.73
CA ARG A 183 -7.09 1.18 22.39
C ARG A 183 -8.42 1.71 21.88
N PHE A 184 -8.62 1.69 20.57
CA PHE A 184 -9.88 2.09 19.94
C PHE A 184 -11.05 1.29 20.52
N ALA A 185 -11.02 -0.04 20.45
CA ALA A 185 -12.07 -0.90 20.99
C ALA A 185 -12.35 -0.66 22.48
N SER A 186 -11.30 -0.42 23.27
CA SER A 186 -11.42 -0.16 24.72
C SER A 186 -11.96 1.24 25.04
N SER A 187 -11.73 2.22 24.16
CA SER A 187 -12.14 3.62 24.36
C SER A 187 -13.60 3.89 23.97
N VAL A 188 -14.13 3.14 23.01
CA VAL A 188 -15.48 3.31 22.45
C VAL A 188 -16.60 3.29 23.52
N PRO A 189 -16.67 2.31 24.46
CA PRO A 189 -17.73 2.30 25.48
C PRO A 189 -17.71 3.53 26.39
N GLY A 190 -16.52 4.03 26.73
CA GLY A 190 -16.33 5.23 27.54
C GLY A 190 -16.80 6.49 26.82
N ALA A 191 -16.46 6.63 25.54
CA ALA A 191 -16.93 7.73 24.70
C ALA A 191 -18.45 7.68 24.48
N ALA A 192 -19.03 6.49 24.25
CA ALA A 192 -20.46 6.31 24.11
C ALA A 192 -21.24 6.68 25.39
N LYS A 193 -20.67 6.41 26.56
CA LYS A 193 -21.21 6.89 27.84
C LYS A 193 -21.14 8.43 27.94
N ALA A 194 -19.97 9.01 27.70
CA ALA A 194 -19.79 10.47 27.75
C ALA A 194 -20.68 11.22 26.75
N ALA A 195 -20.93 10.64 25.57
CA ALA A 195 -21.82 11.20 24.56
C ALA A 195 -23.29 11.22 25.02
N ARG A 196 -23.74 10.16 25.72
CA ARG A 196 -25.09 10.10 26.31
C ARG A 196 -25.26 11.12 27.44
N GLU A 197 -24.29 11.20 28.35
CA GLU A 197 -24.30 12.19 29.45
C GLU A 197 -24.36 13.62 28.89
N ARG A 198 -23.53 13.92 27.88
CA ARG A 198 -23.58 15.20 27.17
C ARG A 198 -24.94 15.49 26.55
N ALA A 199 -25.58 14.51 25.93
CA ALA A 199 -26.89 14.67 25.31
C ALA A 199 -28.02 14.91 26.33
N MET A 200 -27.87 14.39 27.56
CA MET A 200 -28.79 14.60 28.67
C MET A 200 -28.54 15.92 29.43
N GLY A 201 -27.47 16.65 29.11
CA GLY A 201 -27.07 17.86 29.82
C GLY A 201 -26.32 17.61 31.13
N ASP A 202 -25.88 16.37 31.37
CA ASP A 202 -25.11 15.99 32.56
C ASP A 202 -23.64 16.40 32.43
N SER A 203 -22.92 16.41 33.55
CA SER A 203 -21.46 16.49 33.52
C SER A 203 -20.88 15.25 32.84
N PHE A 204 -20.03 15.46 31.84
CA PHE A 204 -19.43 14.38 31.07
C PHE A 204 -17.91 14.56 30.96
N ASP A 205 -17.21 13.45 30.70
CA ASP A 205 -15.77 13.44 30.48
C ASP A 205 -15.47 13.79 29.01
N LYS A 206 -15.10 15.05 28.76
CA LYS A 206 -14.77 15.54 27.42
C LYS A 206 -13.56 14.81 26.82
N ALA A 207 -12.58 14.42 27.63
CA ALA A 207 -11.37 13.78 27.13
C ALA A 207 -11.69 12.46 26.40
N LYS A 208 -12.65 11.69 26.92
CA LYS A 208 -13.11 10.45 26.27
C LYS A 208 -13.73 10.68 24.89
N LEU A 209 -14.38 11.83 24.68
CA LEU A 209 -14.93 12.18 23.37
C LEU A 209 -13.82 12.63 22.41
N ASP A 210 -12.89 13.44 22.90
CA ASP A 210 -11.79 13.98 22.09
C ASP A 210 -10.86 12.85 21.61
N ASP A 211 -10.54 11.88 22.48
CA ASP A 211 -9.71 10.69 22.16
C ASP A 211 -10.29 9.87 21.00
N VAL A 212 -11.59 9.58 21.05
CA VAL A 212 -12.27 8.81 19.99
C VAL A 212 -12.44 9.66 18.72
N ALA A 213 -12.67 10.97 18.86
CA ALA A 213 -12.79 11.87 17.70
C ALA A 213 -11.48 11.97 16.91
N GLU A 214 -10.31 11.92 17.55
CA GLU A 214 -9.02 11.84 16.87
C GLU A 214 -8.86 10.57 16.03
N LEU A 215 -9.24 9.42 16.60
CA LEU A 215 -9.22 8.12 15.90
C LEU A 215 -10.20 8.11 14.73
N ILE A 216 -11.41 8.65 14.92
CA ILE A 216 -12.40 8.80 13.84
C ILE A 216 -11.81 9.60 12.68
N ARG A 217 -11.24 10.80 12.93
CA ARG A 217 -10.61 11.61 11.87
C ARG A 217 -9.48 10.86 11.16
N ARG A 218 -8.72 10.03 11.89
CA ARG A 218 -7.66 9.19 11.32
C ARG A 218 -8.24 8.11 10.39
N TYR A 219 -9.35 7.47 10.78
CA TYR A 219 -10.02 6.43 9.98
C TYR A 219 -10.84 6.99 8.81
N GLU A 220 -11.38 8.20 8.92
CA GLU A 220 -11.97 8.95 7.79
C GLU A 220 -10.93 9.16 6.69
N ARG A 221 -9.76 9.69 7.03
CA ARG A 221 -8.66 9.85 6.06
C ARG A 221 -8.22 8.52 5.45
N LEU A 222 -8.17 7.46 6.26
CA LEU A 222 -7.85 6.11 5.76
C LEU A 222 -8.92 5.62 4.77
N ALA A 223 -10.20 5.88 5.04
CA ALA A 223 -11.30 5.50 4.15
C ALA A 223 -11.26 6.28 2.83
N GLU A 224 -11.03 7.59 2.90
CA GLU A 224 -10.96 8.51 1.75
C GLU A 224 -9.78 8.17 0.82
N MET A 225 -8.63 7.84 1.41
CA MET A 225 -7.40 7.56 0.66
C MET A 225 -7.31 6.12 0.16
N ALA A 226 -8.19 5.21 0.59
CA ALA A 226 -8.10 3.80 0.23
C ALA A 226 -8.10 3.60 -1.30
N TYR A 227 -7.07 2.95 -1.84
CA TYR A 227 -7.02 2.52 -3.24
C TYR A 227 -7.77 1.19 -3.45
N LEU A 228 -7.76 0.33 -2.43
CA LEU A 228 -8.37 -0.99 -2.45
C LEU A 228 -9.34 -1.17 -1.28
N LEU A 229 -10.34 -2.03 -1.49
CA LEU A 229 -11.22 -2.50 -0.43
C LEU A 229 -10.66 -3.84 0.08
N ALA A 230 -10.08 -3.82 1.27
CA ALA A 230 -9.34 -4.93 1.83
C ALA A 230 -10.21 -5.89 2.66
N ILE A 231 -11.40 -5.45 3.05
CA ILE A 231 -12.26 -6.16 4.00
C ILE A 231 -13.42 -6.81 3.25
N PRO A 232 -13.48 -8.15 3.19
CA PRO A 232 -14.61 -8.86 2.59
C PRO A 232 -15.85 -8.74 3.48
N PRO A 233 -17.05 -8.94 2.92
CA PRO A 233 -18.26 -9.07 3.72
C PRO A 233 -18.25 -10.36 4.55
N LEU A 234 -18.83 -10.33 5.76
CA LEU A 234 -18.99 -11.51 6.62
C LEU A 234 -20.03 -12.53 6.09
N GLY A 235 -20.87 -12.13 5.12
CA GLY A 235 -21.90 -12.96 4.50
C GLY A 235 -21.98 -12.77 2.99
N GLN A 236 -22.77 -13.61 2.32
CA GLN A 236 -22.78 -13.68 0.85
C GLN A 236 -23.32 -12.42 0.14
N ASN A 237 -24.12 -11.60 0.82
CA ASN A 237 -24.81 -10.43 0.24
C ASN A 237 -24.27 -9.09 0.75
N GLY A 238 -23.06 -9.05 1.30
CA GLY A 238 -22.46 -7.82 1.78
C GLY A 238 -21.51 -7.17 0.78
N ASP A 239 -21.20 -5.89 1.01
CA ASP A 239 -20.22 -5.15 0.22
C ASP A 239 -18.80 -5.27 0.81
N TRP A 240 -17.81 -5.29 -0.07
CA TRP A 240 -16.42 -5.08 0.31
C TRP A 240 -16.22 -3.67 0.85
N ARG A 241 -15.31 -3.51 1.82
CA ARG A 241 -15.04 -2.22 2.47
C ARG A 241 -13.56 -1.93 2.58
N SER A 242 -13.22 -0.65 2.66
CA SER A 242 -11.89 -0.22 3.09
C SER A 242 -11.72 -0.49 4.58
N VAL A 243 -10.48 -0.54 5.06
CA VAL A 243 -10.19 -0.67 6.49
C VAL A 243 -10.77 0.51 7.27
N GLY A 244 -10.62 1.74 6.75
CA GLY A 244 -11.16 2.95 7.37
C GLY A 244 -12.68 2.93 7.52
N ASP A 245 -13.44 2.62 6.45
CA ASP A 245 -14.92 2.55 6.52
C ASP A 245 -15.39 1.43 7.47
N ASN A 246 -14.68 0.30 7.49
CA ASN A 246 -15.00 -0.78 8.43
C ASN A 246 -14.81 -0.33 9.89
N LEU A 247 -13.69 0.35 10.21
CA LEU A 247 -13.41 0.86 11.55
C LEU A 247 -14.40 1.94 11.98
N LEU A 248 -14.76 2.87 11.10
CA LEU A 248 -15.77 3.90 11.40
C LEU A 248 -17.12 3.31 11.76
N ARG A 249 -17.52 2.20 11.12
CA ARG A 249 -18.77 1.50 11.44
C ARG A 249 -18.70 0.77 12.77
N SER A 250 -17.52 0.32 13.18
CA SER A 250 -17.31 -0.32 14.47
C SER A 250 -17.39 0.64 15.66
N VAL A 251 -17.39 1.97 15.45
CA VAL A 251 -17.53 2.96 16.54
C VAL A 251 -18.79 2.74 17.36
N GLY A 252 -19.89 2.28 16.75
CA GLY A 252 -21.14 2.03 17.47
C GLY A 252 -21.18 0.72 18.25
N THR A 253 -20.41 -0.29 17.82
CA THR A 253 -20.46 -1.66 18.36
C THR A 253 -19.24 -2.02 19.21
N GLY A 254 -18.10 -1.35 18.99
CA GLY A 254 -16.79 -1.75 19.51
C GLY A 254 -16.22 -3.01 18.84
N GLU A 255 -16.93 -3.59 17.87
CA GLU A 255 -16.55 -4.86 17.23
C GLU A 255 -15.76 -4.59 15.95
N ILE A 256 -14.46 -4.84 16.01
CA ILE A 256 -13.55 -4.74 14.87
C ILE A 256 -13.62 -6.02 14.04
N HIS A 257 -13.73 -5.88 12.72
CA HIS A 257 -13.74 -7.04 11.83
C HIS A 257 -12.43 -7.83 11.94
N PRO A 258 -12.45 -9.18 12.06
CA PRO A 258 -11.24 -9.97 12.31
C PRO A 258 -10.11 -9.73 11.32
N ILE A 259 -10.43 -9.63 10.03
CA ILE A 259 -9.45 -9.32 8.96
C ILE A 259 -8.69 -8.00 9.18
N VAL A 260 -9.30 -6.99 9.81
CA VAL A 260 -8.60 -5.73 10.16
C VAL A 260 -7.51 -6.01 11.20
N SER A 261 -7.82 -6.82 12.22
CA SER A 261 -6.85 -7.24 13.24
C SER A 261 -5.73 -8.11 12.66
N GLU A 262 -6.04 -8.96 11.66
CA GLU A 262 -5.03 -9.74 10.94
C GLU A 262 -4.07 -8.83 10.17
N TYR A 263 -4.58 -7.86 9.41
CA TYR A 263 -3.74 -6.88 8.72
C TYR A 263 -2.86 -6.08 9.67
N ALA A 264 -3.39 -5.67 10.83
CA ALA A 264 -2.62 -4.97 11.85
C ALA A 264 -1.46 -5.81 12.36
N THR A 265 -1.72 -7.08 12.70
CA THR A 265 -0.67 -7.99 13.21
C THR A 265 0.37 -8.30 12.13
N ILE A 266 -0.05 -8.49 10.88
CA ILE A 266 0.85 -8.69 9.73
C ILE A 266 1.77 -7.49 9.55
N GLY A 267 1.22 -6.27 9.58
CA GLY A 267 2.00 -5.04 9.44
C GLY A 267 2.98 -4.82 10.58
N ASP A 268 2.56 -5.08 11.82
CA ASP A 268 3.40 -4.98 13.01
C ASP A 268 4.54 -6.01 12.98
N ALA A 269 4.23 -7.27 12.62
CA ALA A 269 5.23 -8.33 12.45
C ALA A 269 6.23 -8.02 11.33
N TYR A 270 5.76 -7.45 10.22
CA TYR A 270 6.61 -7.02 9.12
C TYR A 270 7.65 -5.99 9.57
N ARG A 271 7.21 -4.95 10.30
CA ARG A 271 8.12 -3.91 10.84
C ARG A 271 9.08 -4.46 11.89
N ALA A 272 8.64 -5.42 12.69
CA ALA A 272 9.48 -6.09 13.69
C ALA A 272 10.46 -7.12 13.09
N ASN A 273 10.41 -7.35 11.77
CA ASN A 273 11.16 -8.41 11.08
C ASN A 273 10.90 -9.80 11.69
N ASP A 274 9.63 -10.08 12.01
CA ASP A 274 9.15 -11.39 12.50
C ASP A 274 8.41 -12.16 11.39
N PRO A 275 9.14 -12.94 10.57
CA PRO A 275 8.54 -13.72 9.49
C PRO A 275 7.65 -14.85 10.00
N SER A 276 7.85 -15.34 11.23
CA SER A 276 7.04 -16.41 11.80
C SER A 276 5.63 -15.90 12.08
N LEU A 277 5.53 -14.78 12.81
CA LEU A 277 4.26 -14.15 13.13
C LEU A 277 3.56 -13.64 11.86
N PHE A 278 4.29 -13.00 10.94
CA PHE A 278 3.76 -12.57 9.66
C PHE A 278 3.09 -13.73 8.91
N ASN A 279 3.83 -14.83 8.71
CA ASN A 279 3.34 -15.97 7.93
C ASN A 279 2.18 -16.68 8.62
N GLN A 280 2.16 -16.74 9.96
CA GLN A 280 1.06 -17.30 10.73
C GLN A 280 -0.24 -16.54 10.43
N HIS A 281 -0.23 -15.22 10.56
CA HIS A 281 -1.42 -14.38 10.38
C HIS A 281 -1.86 -14.29 8.91
N VAL A 282 -0.93 -14.36 7.95
CA VAL A 282 -1.29 -14.51 6.53
C VAL A 282 -2.10 -15.80 6.28
N ASN A 283 -1.81 -16.91 6.98
CA ASN A 283 -2.58 -18.13 6.81
C ASN A 283 -4.00 -18.03 7.42
N LEU A 284 -4.24 -17.13 8.37
CA LEU A 284 -5.57 -16.91 8.96
C LEU A 284 -6.49 -16.11 8.02
N MET A 285 -5.92 -15.43 7.03
CA MET A 285 -6.65 -14.67 6.01
C MET A 285 -6.96 -15.46 4.73
N ALA A 286 -6.37 -16.65 4.60
CA ALA A 286 -6.38 -17.47 3.38
C ALA A 286 -7.62 -18.38 3.27
#